data_AF-A0A2M8CRA2-F1
#
_entry.id   AF-A0A2M8CRA2-F1
#
_cell.length_a   1.000
_cell.length_b   1.000
_cell.length_c   1.000
_cell.angle_alpha   90.00
_cell.angle_beta   90.00
_cell.angle_gamma   90.00
#
_symmetry.space_group_name_H-M   'P 1'
#
loop_
_entity.id
_entity.type
_entity.pdbx_description
1 polymer ?
#
loop_
_entity_poly.entity_id
_entity_poly.type
_entity_poly.pdbx_seq_one_letter_code
_entity_poly.pdbx_strand_id
1 'polypeptide(L)'
;MNKNGTGIILLVVDGRQPGYSEGVDRYELVEMLLSFGAYQGINMDGGGSSTLVIRGVDGLPRALNRPIDNNTPGQEREVANHLGVFIK
;
A
#
# COMPACT_ATOMS: atom_id res chain seq x y z
N MET A 1 -7.27 -6.02 -9.54
CA MET A 1 -7.17 -6.37 -10.97
C MET A 1 -8.32 -5.71 -11.72
N ASN A 2 -8.07 -5.12 -12.89
CA ASN A 2 -9.13 -4.58 -13.74
C ASN A 2 -9.97 -5.70 -14.38
N LYS A 3 -11.13 -5.36 -14.96
CA LYS A 3 -12.06 -6.36 -15.54
C LYS A 3 -11.43 -7.26 -16.61
N ASN A 4 -10.45 -6.74 -17.35
CA ASN A 4 -9.82 -7.45 -18.47
C ASN A 4 -8.60 -8.30 -18.04
N GLY A 5 -8.22 -8.26 -16.77
CA GLY A 5 -7.04 -8.98 -16.27
C GLY A 5 -5.68 -8.41 -16.71
N THR A 6 -5.67 -7.25 -17.35
CA THR A 6 -4.44 -6.63 -17.91
C THR A 6 -3.78 -5.63 -16.98
N GLY A 7 -4.47 -5.22 -15.92
CA GLY A 7 -4.01 -4.20 -14.97
C GLY A 7 -4.09 -4.68 -13.53
N ILE A 8 -3.01 -4.45 -12.79
CA ILE A 8 -2.92 -4.63 -11.34
C ILE A 8 -2.98 -3.25 -10.69
N ILE A 9 -3.77 -3.13 -9.63
CA ILE A 9 -3.82 -1.94 -8.76
C ILE A 9 -3.20 -2.38 -7.44
N LEU A 10 -2.12 -1.72 -7.04
CA LEU A 10 -1.55 -1.81 -5.70
C LEU A 10 -1.97 -0.55 -4.96
N LEU A 11 -2.79 -0.72 -3.92
CA LEU A 11 -3.30 0.38 -3.12
C LEU A 11 -2.77 0.25 -1.70
N VAL A 12 -2.13 1.31 -1.21
CA VAL A 12 -1.63 1.42 0.16
C VAL A 12 -2.19 2.71 0.75
N VAL A 13 -2.73 2.62 1.97
CA VAL A 13 -3.28 3.77 2.69
C VAL A 13 -2.54 3.86 4.03
N ASP A 14 -1.84 4.97 4.25
CA ASP A 14 -1.24 5.26 5.56
C ASP A 14 -2.35 5.41 6.61
N GLY A 15 -2.06 5.13 7.88
CA GLY A 15 -3.05 5.31 8.94
C GLY A 15 -2.42 5.64 10.28
N ARG A 16 -3.26 5.92 11.29
CA ARG A 16 -2.86 6.24 12.68
C ARG A 16 -1.94 7.46 12.79
N GLN A 17 -2.12 8.44 11.92
CA GLN A 17 -1.26 9.62 11.83
C GLN A 17 -2.11 10.89 11.80
N PRO A 18 -2.48 11.42 12.98
CA PRO A 18 -3.36 12.58 13.08
C PRO A 18 -2.90 13.77 12.25
N GLY A 19 -3.82 14.34 11.46
CA GLY A 19 -3.55 15.47 10.57
C GLY A 19 -2.79 15.12 9.27
N TYR A 20 -2.53 13.85 9.01
CA TYR A 20 -1.94 13.35 7.76
C TYR A 20 -2.77 12.22 7.15
N SER A 21 -2.99 11.14 7.89
CA SER A 21 -3.87 10.06 7.47
C SER A 21 -4.38 9.27 8.68
N GLU A 22 -5.70 9.24 8.86
CA GLU A 22 -6.35 8.44 9.89
C GLU A 22 -6.39 6.95 9.52
N GLY A 23 -6.19 6.64 8.24
CA GLY A 23 -6.43 5.32 7.68
C GLY A 23 -7.84 5.18 7.13
N VAL A 24 -8.18 3.97 6.70
CA VAL A 24 -9.50 3.64 6.16
C VAL A 24 -9.97 2.32 6.73
N ASP A 25 -11.29 2.17 6.81
CA ASP A 25 -11.89 0.87 7.05
C ASP A 25 -11.95 0.02 5.76
N ARG A 26 -12.49 -1.20 5.89
CA ARG A 26 -12.56 -2.14 4.76
C ARG A 26 -13.54 -1.69 3.67
N TYR A 27 -14.63 -1.02 4.03
CA TYR A 27 -15.63 -0.55 3.08
C TYR A 27 -15.10 0.65 2.30
N GLU A 28 -14.47 1.59 2.97
CA GLU A 28 -13.78 2.72 2.35
C GLU A 28 -12.69 2.23 1.38
N LEU A 29 -11.90 1.23 1.78
CA LEU A 29 -10.91 0.61 0.91
C LEU A 29 -11.54 -0.02 -0.35
N VAL A 30 -12.70 -0.68 -0.21
CA VAL A 30 -13.44 -1.25 -1.35
C VAL A 30 -13.93 -0.15 -2.28
N GLU A 31 -14.54 0.91 -1.75
CA GLU A 31 -15.00 2.06 -2.55
C GLU A 31 -13.83 2.71 -3.29
N MET A 32 -12.67 2.88 -2.65
CA MET A 32 -11.45 3.34 -3.31
C MET A 32 -11.05 2.42 -4.46
N LEU A 33 -10.95 1.11 -4.23
CA LEU A 33 -10.61 0.15 -5.28
C LEU A 33 -11.59 0.21 -6.47
N LEU A 34 -12.89 0.29 -6.20
CA LEU A 34 -13.93 0.42 -7.23
C LEU A 34 -13.76 1.73 -8.02
N SER A 35 -13.48 2.84 -7.34
CA SER A 35 -13.23 4.14 -7.98
C SER A 35 -12.00 4.13 -8.91
N PHE A 36 -11.00 3.28 -8.62
CA PHE A 36 -9.83 3.07 -9.47
C PHE A 36 -10.05 2.00 -10.56
N GLY A 37 -11.27 1.47 -10.70
CA GLY A 37 -11.64 0.51 -11.74
C GLY A 37 -11.22 -0.93 -11.43
N ALA A 38 -11.01 -1.27 -10.15
CA ALA A 38 -10.82 -2.66 -9.75
C ALA A 38 -12.12 -3.46 -9.99
N TYR A 39 -11.98 -4.65 -10.58
CA TYR A 39 -13.06 -5.63 -10.74
C TYR A 39 -12.94 -6.77 -9.73
N GLN A 40 -11.70 -7.15 -9.40
CA GLN A 40 -11.38 -8.10 -8.34
C GLN A 40 -10.29 -7.51 -7.45
N GLY A 41 -10.38 -7.74 -6.14
CA GLY A 41 -9.42 -7.28 -5.14
C GLY A 41 -9.34 -8.23 -3.96
N ILE A 42 -8.18 -8.24 -3.31
CA ILE A 42 -7.94 -8.95 -2.05
C ILE A 42 -7.24 -7.98 -1.10
N ASN A 43 -7.58 -8.05 0.18
CA ASN A 43 -6.87 -7.27 1.20
C ASN A 43 -5.64 -8.05 1.69
N MET A 44 -4.54 -7.34 1.93
CA MET A 44 -3.30 -7.89 2.48
C MET A 44 -3.10 -7.45 3.94
N ASP A 45 -1.95 -7.78 4.52
CA ASP A 45 -1.62 -7.28 5.87
C ASP A 45 -1.54 -5.74 5.88
N GLY A 46 -2.06 -5.16 6.96
CA GLY A 46 -2.33 -3.73 7.08
C GLY A 46 -1.60 -3.06 8.24
N GLY A 47 -2.04 -1.86 8.59
CA GLY A 47 -1.50 -1.12 9.73
C GLY A 47 -0.02 -0.81 9.54
N GLY A 48 0.81 -1.13 10.54
CA GLY A 48 2.25 -0.81 10.48
C GLY A 48 3.04 -1.63 9.47
N SER A 49 2.48 -2.72 8.95
CA SER A 49 3.09 -3.51 7.88
C SER A 49 2.93 -2.87 6.49
N SER A 50 2.03 -1.89 6.35
CA SER A 50 1.72 -1.27 5.05
C SER A 50 2.86 -0.37 4.58
N THR A 51 3.64 -0.89 3.62
CA THR A 51 4.76 -0.17 2.99
C THR A 51 4.78 -0.42 1.48
N LEU A 52 4.83 0.64 0.68
CA LEU A 52 5.05 0.60 -0.76
C LEU A 52 6.42 1.16 -1.08
N VAL A 53 7.31 0.32 -1.60
CA VAL A 53 8.68 0.69 -1.97
C VAL A 53 8.87 0.61 -3.48
N ILE A 54 9.54 1.60 -4.05
CA ILE A 54 10.02 1.56 -5.43
C ILE A 54 11.54 1.56 -5.49
N ARG A 55 12.08 1.06 -6.61
CA ARG A 55 13.48 1.30 -6.96
C ARG A 55 13.61 2.71 -7.51
N GLY A 56 14.40 3.55 -6.83
CA GLY A 56 14.79 4.87 -7.30
C GLY A 56 15.61 4.82 -8.58
N VAL A 57 15.72 5.96 -9.25
CA VAL A 57 16.53 6.11 -10.47
C VAL A 57 18.02 5.83 -10.25
N ASP A 58 18.48 5.95 -9.01
CA ASP A 58 19.83 5.64 -8.53
C ASP A 58 20.00 4.15 -8.14
N GLY A 59 18.94 3.34 -8.30
CA GLY A 59 18.92 1.94 -7.90
C GLY A 59 18.62 1.69 -6.42
N LEU A 60 18.49 2.74 -5.60
CA LEU A 60 18.24 2.61 -4.17
C LEU A 60 16.72 2.50 -3.87
N PRO A 61 16.32 1.74 -2.84
CA PRO A 61 14.91 1.62 -2.46
C PRO A 61 14.41 2.94 -1.87
N ARG A 62 13.15 3.29 -2.17
CA ARG A 62 12.46 4.45 -1.60
C ARG A 62 11.01 4.10 -1.26
N ALA A 63 10.63 4.28 0.00
CA ALA A 63 9.23 4.22 0.39
C ALA A 63 8.46 5.40 -0.25
N LEU A 64 7.27 5.12 -0.76
CA LEU A 64 6.37 6.12 -1.34
C LEU A 64 5.32 6.62 -0.36
N ASN A 65 4.98 5.78 0.63
CA ASN A 65 4.05 6.14 1.70
C ASN A 65 4.83 6.53 2.96
N ARG A 66 4.13 6.82 4.06
CA ARG A 66 4.72 7.09 5.39
C ARG A 66 4.32 5.97 6.37
N PRO A 67 5.09 4.87 6.41
CA PRO A 67 4.86 3.74 7.31
C PRO A 67 4.79 4.18 8.77
N ILE A 68 4.17 3.37 9.62
CA ILE A 68 4.12 3.63 11.06
C ILE A 68 4.29 2.34 11.86
N ASP A 69 5.34 2.28 12.65
CA ASP A 69 5.51 1.22 13.64
C ASP A 69 5.68 1.81 15.03
N ASN A 70 5.21 1.10 16.06
CA ASN A 70 5.26 1.56 17.46
C ASN A 70 4.78 3.02 17.66
N ASN A 71 3.76 3.44 16.89
CA ASN A 71 3.23 4.81 16.84
C ASN A 71 4.26 5.89 16.42
N THR A 72 5.32 5.51 15.71
CA THR A 72 6.35 6.40 15.18
C THR A 72 6.18 6.54 13.66
N PRO A 73 5.68 7.68 13.15
CA PRO A 73 5.55 7.91 11.71
C PRO A 73 6.92 7.88 11.01
N GLY A 74 6.97 7.27 9.83
CA GLY A 74 8.19 7.05 9.06
C GLY A 74 9.01 5.82 9.48
N GLN A 75 8.59 5.08 10.52
CA GLN A 75 9.25 3.84 10.92
C GLN A 75 8.65 2.65 10.16
N GLU A 76 9.47 1.98 9.35
CA GLU A 76 9.11 0.71 8.70
C GLU A 76 9.11 -0.44 9.71
N ARG A 77 8.17 -1.37 9.54
CA ARG A 77 8.08 -2.60 10.34
C ARG A 77 8.76 -3.76 9.60
N GLU A 78 9.48 -4.60 10.33
CA GLU A 78 9.94 -5.89 9.82
C GLU A 78 8.76 -6.82 9.51
N VAL A 79 8.68 -7.31 8.28
CA VAL A 79 7.63 -8.22 7.81
C VAL A 79 8.24 -9.50 7.25
N ALA A 80 7.52 -10.62 7.36
CA ALA A 80 8.03 -11.93 6.96
C ALA A 80 8.12 -12.12 5.43
N ASN A 81 7.24 -11.47 4.67
CA ASN A 81 7.19 -11.55 3.22
C ASN A 81 6.64 -10.26 2.59
N HIS A 82 6.79 -10.14 1.28
CA HIS A 82 6.28 -9.00 0.49
C HIS A 82 5.85 -9.44 -0.91
N LEU A 83 5.02 -8.63 -1.56
CA LEU A 83 4.67 -8.77 -2.97
C LEU A 83 5.57 -7.86 -3.82
N GLY A 84 6.42 -8.45 -4.67
CA GLY A 84 7.28 -7.72 -5.61
C GLY A 84 6.73 -7.74 -7.03
N VAL A 85 6.77 -6.60 -7.72
CA VAL A 85 6.51 -6.51 -9.16
C VAL A 85 7.79 -6.14 -9.87
N PHE A 86 8.19 -6.95 -10.85
CA PHE A 86 9.33 -6.72 -11.71
C PHE A 86 8.89 -6.80 -13.17
N ILE A 87 9.24 -5.80 -13.96
CA ILE A 87 8.96 -5.74 -15.39
C ILE A 87 10.26 -6.06 -16.12
N LYS A 88 10.21 -7.01 -17.06
CA LYS A 88 11.32 -7.36 -17.94
C LYS A 88 11.35 -6.47 -19.18
#